data_AF-A0A1V4TGW5-F1
#
_entry.id   AF-A0A1V4TGW5-F1
#
_cell.length_a   1.000
_cell.length_b   1.000
_cell.length_c   1.000
_cell.angle_alpha   90.00
_cell.angle_beta   90.00
_cell.angle_gamma   90.00
#
_symmetry.space_group_name_H-M   'P 1'
#
loop_
_entity.id
_entity.type
_entity.pdbx_description
1 polymer ?
#
loop_
_entity_poly.entity_id
_entity_poly.type
_entity_poly.pdbx_seq_one_letter_code
_entity_poly.pdbx_strand_id
1 'polypeptide(L)'
;MDQKSGIVLKILSIFESGLFLKILSVFITGLWIAGLILGNIYIIILAIILLIALSIVLYIHRDNLKEIFQTDSSVIVEDERTQLINEKAATMTFGIFVAVLIYAGIIIIALRNNYPHLLQIGYTLLAAAVFCFVLYFASRLYYTKKY
;
A
#
# COMPACT_ATOMS: atom_id res chain seq x y z
N MET A 1 8.42 26.68 -34.90
CA MET A 1 7.52 25.69 -34.26
C MET A 1 8.05 25.46 -32.85
N ASP A 2 7.21 25.69 -31.85
CA ASP A 2 7.61 25.98 -30.47
C ASP A 2 8.04 24.72 -29.69
N GLN A 3 9.32 24.65 -29.37
CA GLN A 3 9.95 23.54 -28.66
C GLN A 3 9.41 23.35 -27.22
N LYS A 4 8.84 24.41 -26.62
CA LYS A 4 8.17 24.33 -25.31
C LYS A 4 6.86 23.53 -25.35
N SER A 5 6.11 23.63 -26.46
CA SER A 5 4.84 22.91 -26.64
C SER A 5 5.05 21.39 -26.65
N GLY A 6 6.13 20.93 -27.28
CA GLY A 6 6.49 19.51 -27.32
C GLY A 6 6.86 18.91 -25.97
N ILE A 7 7.51 19.67 -25.08
CA ILE A 7 7.87 19.20 -23.72
C ILE A 7 6.61 19.07 -22.86
N VAL A 8 5.69 20.03 -22.93
CA VAL A 8 4.43 20.00 -22.17
C VAL A 8 3.56 18.82 -22.60
N LEU A 9 3.43 18.58 -23.92
CA LEU A 9 2.72 17.42 -24.46
C LEU A 9 3.33 16.08 -24.03
N LYS A 10 4.67 16.01 -23.94
CA LYS A 10 5.38 14.80 -23.50
C LYS A 10 5.26 14.54 -22.01
N ILE A 11 5.18 15.60 -21.19
CA ILE A 11 4.88 15.49 -19.76
C ILE A 11 3.42 15.02 -19.57
N LEU A 12 2.49 15.56 -20.35
CA LEU A 12 1.07 15.17 -20.30
C LEU A 12 0.89 13.68 -20.64
N SER A 13 1.58 13.18 -21.68
CA SER A 13 1.49 11.77 -22.07
C SER A 13 2.14 10.81 -21.06
N ILE A 14 3.17 11.26 -20.32
CA ILE A 14 3.75 10.50 -19.20
C ILE A 14 2.74 10.36 -18.05
N PHE A 15 1.93 11.40 -17.79
CA PHE A 15 0.83 11.34 -16.82
C PHE A 15 -0.28 10.36 -17.24
N GLU A 16 -0.64 10.31 -18.53
CA GLU A 16 -1.64 9.37 -19.05
C GLU A 16 -1.17 7.91 -19.05
N SER A 17 0.13 7.65 -19.21
CA SER A 17 0.68 6.29 -19.38
C SER A 17 0.75 5.44 -18.10
N GLY A 18 0.33 5.96 -16.94
CA GLY A 18 0.48 5.28 -15.64
C GLY A 18 1.94 5.09 -15.15
N LEU A 19 2.93 5.41 -16.00
CA LEU A 19 4.36 5.35 -15.67
C LEU A 19 4.73 6.36 -14.57
N PHE A 20 4.14 7.57 -14.62
CA PHE A 20 4.30 8.57 -13.56
C PHE A 20 3.87 8.03 -12.18
N LEU A 21 2.73 7.34 -12.12
CA LEU A 21 2.20 6.77 -10.86
C LEU A 21 3.13 5.71 -10.28
N LYS A 22 3.73 4.88 -11.15
CA LYS A 22 4.73 3.87 -10.75
C LYS A 22 6.00 4.52 -10.19
N ILE A 23 6.52 5.54 -10.88
CA ILE A 23 7.71 6.29 -10.42
C ILE A 23 7.43 6.99 -9.08
N LEU A 24 6.26 7.64 -8.97
CA LEU A 24 5.86 8.33 -7.75
C LEU A 24 5.69 7.34 -6.58
N SER A 25 5.13 6.15 -6.83
CA SER A 25 5.05 5.08 -5.83
C SER A 25 6.42 4.66 -5.32
N VAL A 26 7.39 4.38 -6.21
CA VAL A 26 8.76 4.03 -5.84
C VAL A 26 9.43 5.16 -5.05
N PHE A 27 9.20 6.41 -5.46
CA PHE A 27 9.72 7.58 -4.74
C PHE A 27 9.16 7.67 -3.32
N ILE A 28 7.86 7.48 -3.13
CA ILE A 28 7.22 7.44 -1.80
C ILE A 28 7.83 6.32 -0.94
N THR A 29 8.05 5.13 -1.49
CA THR A 29 8.73 4.04 -0.79
C THR A 29 10.15 4.41 -0.38
N GLY A 30 10.89 5.11 -1.25
CA GLY A 30 12.21 5.66 -0.91
C GLY A 30 12.18 6.63 0.27
N LEU A 31 11.16 7.48 0.35
CA LEU A 31 10.98 8.41 1.47
C LEU A 31 10.70 7.68 2.79
N TRP A 32 9.93 6.60 2.77
CA TRP A 32 9.72 5.75 3.96
C TRP A 32 11.05 5.20 4.50
N ILE A 33 11.87 4.62 3.61
CA ILE A 33 13.17 4.06 3.97
C ILE A 33 14.11 5.16 4.48
N ALA A 34 14.21 6.28 3.77
CA ALA A 34 15.05 7.39 4.16
C ALA A 34 14.64 7.99 5.51
N GLY A 35 13.33 8.21 5.73
CA GLY A 35 12.79 8.71 6.99
C GLY A 35 13.09 7.78 8.17
N LEU A 36 13.02 6.47 7.95
CA LEU A 36 13.39 5.46 8.93
C LEU A 36 14.91 5.47 9.22
N ILE A 37 15.76 5.46 8.21
CA ILE A 37 17.23 5.48 8.39
C ILE A 37 17.65 6.74 9.16
N LEU A 38 17.11 7.90 8.77
CA LEU A 38 17.43 9.18 9.39
C LEU A 38 16.75 9.38 10.76
N GLY A 39 15.69 8.62 11.06
CA GLY A 39 14.90 8.81 12.29
C GLY A 39 14.21 10.16 12.31
N ASN A 40 13.72 10.60 11.15
CA ASN A 40 13.14 11.91 10.96
C ASN A 40 11.65 11.79 10.62
N ILE A 41 10.81 12.18 11.59
CA ILE A 41 9.36 12.13 11.47
C ILE A 41 8.81 13.04 10.37
N TYR A 42 9.46 14.16 10.05
CA TYR A 42 8.99 15.08 9.02
C TYR A 42 9.04 14.44 7.62
N ILE A 43 10.06 13.62 7.35
CA ILE A 43 10.17 12.86 6.09
C ILE A 43 9.04 11.83 5.99
N ILE A 44 8.70 11.18 7.10
CA ILE A 44 7.60 10.21 7.18
C ILE A 44 6.24 10.90 6.96
N ILE A 45 6.02 12.06 7.58
CA ILE A 45 4.80 12.86 7.37
C ILE A 45 4.67 13.26 5.89
N LEU A 46 5.76 13.69 5.26
CA LEU A 46 5.77 13.99 3.82
C LEU A 46 5.40 12.76 2.98
N ALA A 47 5.95 11.60 3.30
CA ALA A 47 5.63 10.35 2.62
C ALA A 47 4.14 9.99 2.74
N ILE A 48 3.52 10.20 3.91
CA ILE A 48 2.09 9.98 4.15
C ILE A 48 1.24 10.93 3.31
N ILE A 49 1.57 12.23 3.29
CA ILE A 49 0.84 13.23 2.49
C ILE A 49 0.87 12.87 1.00
N LEU A 50 2.05 12.50 0.49
CA LEU A 50 2.21 12.08 -0.90
C LEU A 50 1.47 10.76 -1.19
N LEU A 51 1.45 9.82 -0.25
CA LEU A 51 0.70 8.57 -0.39
C LEU A 51 -0.81 8.82 -0.46
N ILE A 52 -1.35 9.70 0.38
CA ILE A 52 -2.77 10.09 0.34
C ILE A 52 -3.10 10.74 -0.99
N ALA A 53 -2.28 11.68 -1.45
CA ALA A 53 -2.46 12.33 -2.75
C ALA A 53 -2.42 11.32 -3.91
N LEU A 54 -1.44 10.41 -3.91
CA LEU A 54 -1.35 9.33 -4.89
C LEU A 54 -2.59 8.43 -4.84
N SER A 55 -3.07 8.09 -3.65
CA SER A 55 -4.26 7.24 -3.47
C SER A 55 -5.53 7.88 -4.02
N ILE A 56 -5.71 9.19 -3.84
CA ILE A 56 -6.83 9.96 -4.42
C ILE A 56 -6.73 9.93 -5.96
N VAL A 57 -5.55 10.20 -6.51
CA VAL A 57 -5.34 10.18 -7.97
C VAL A 57 -5.62 8.78 -8.54
N LEU A 58 -5.14 7.73 -7.88
CA LEU A 58 -5.40 6.34 -8.26
C LEU A 58 -6.89 6.00 -8.20
N TYR A 59 -7.61 6.49 -7.19
CA TYR A 59 -9.04 6.26 -7.05
C TYR A 59 -9.84 6.94 -8.16
N ILE A 60 -9.52 8.19 -8.50
CA ILE A 60 -10.20 8.94 -9.58
C ILE A 60 -9.94 8.30 -10.94
N HIS A 61 -8.72 7.84 -11.20
CA HIS A 61 -8.33 7.26 -12.50
C HIS A 61 -8.42 5.73 -12.54
N ARG A 62 -9.12 5.12 -11.58
CA ARG A 62 -9.23 3.66 -11.43
C ARG A 62 -9.63 2.97 -12.73
N ASP A 63 -10.61 3.53 -13.44
CA ASP A 63 -11.18 2.93 -14.66
C ASP A 63 -10.21 2.93 -15.84
N ASN A 64 -9.23 3.84 -15.83
CA ASN A 64 -8.17 3.95 -16.84
C ASN A 64 -6.95 3.06 -16.51
N LEU A 65 -6.89 2.51 -15.30
CA LEU A 65 -5.78 1.70 -14.78
C LEU A 65 -6.12 0.20 -14.78
N LYS A 66 -6.79 -0.29 -15.84
CA LYS A 66 -7.20 -1.70 -15.97
C LYS A 66 -6.02 -2.67 -15.85
N GLU A 67 -4.81 -2.29 -16.26
CA GLU A 67 -3.59 -3.11 -16.08
C GLU A 67 -3.20 -3.32 -14.60
N ILE A 68 -3.62 -2.43 -13.69
CA ILE A 68 -3.25 -2.49 -12.26
C ILE A 68 -4.37 -3.15 -11.44
N PHE A 69 -5.63 -3.04 -11.87
CA PHE A 69 -6.80 -3.42 -11.07
C PHE A 69 -7.63 -4.58 -11.65
N GLN A 70 -7.14 -5.31 -12.65
CA GLN A 70 -7.86 -6.47 -13.23
C GLN A 70 -8.18 -7.51 -12.15
N THR A 71 -9.44 -7.53 -11.73
CA THR A 71 -10.02 -8.60 -10.92
C THR A 71 -10.71 -9.54 -11.89
N ASP A 72 -10.15 -10.72 -12.09
CA ASP A 72 -10.73 -11.77 -12.91
C ASP A 72 -12.08 -12.18 -12.29
N SER A 73 -13.17 -11.87 -12.97
CA SER A 73 -14.54 -12.05 -12.48
C SER A 73 -15.27 -13.14 -13.25
N SER A 74 -14.55 -14.17 -13.69
CA SER A 74 -15.13 -15.26 -14.47
C SER A 74 -15.60 -16.40 -13.56
N VAL A 75 -16.92 -16.61 -13.58
CA VAL A 75 -17.70 -17.75 -13.04
C VAL A 75 -17.99 -17.72 -11.53
N ILE A 76 -19.19 -17.22 -11.17
CA ILE A 76 -19.74 -17.31 -9.81
C ILE A 76 -21.06 -18.11 -9.88
N VAL A 77 -21.05 -19.34 -9.35
CA VAL A 77 -22.23 -20.19 -9.15
C VAL A 77 -22.91 -19.80 -7.83
N GLU A 78 -24.24 -19.82 -7.78
CA GLU A 78 -25.05 -19.08 -6.78
C GLU A 78 -24.81 -19.44 -5.30
N ASP A 79 -24.32 -20.65 -4.98
CA ASP A 79 -24.18 -21.13 -3.60
C ASP A 79 -22.82 -20.75 -2.94
N GLU A 80 -21.78 -20.51 -3.74
CA GLU A 80 -20.47 -20.07 -3.24
C GLU A 80 -20.45 -18.59 -2.84
N ARG A 81 -21.51 -17.83 -3.16
CA ARG A 81 -21.57 -16.37 -3.00
C ARG A 81 -21.36 -15.92 -1.56
N THR A 82 -21.99 -16.58 -0.59
CA THR A 82 -21.89 -16.17 0.82
C THR A 82 -20.49 -16.41 1.38
N GLN A 83 -19.88 -17.54 1.01
CA GLN A 83 -18.52 -17.88 1.40
C GLN A 83 -17.50 -16.95 0.74
N LEU A 84 -17.64 -16.68 -0.57
CA LEU A 84 -16.78 -15.77 -1.31
C LEU A 84 -16.88 -14.32 -0.81
N ILE A 85 -18.08 -13.84 -0.46
CA ILE A 85 -18.28 -12.50 0.12
C ILE A 85 -17.57 -12.42 1.48
N ASN A 86 -17.74 -13.43 2.33
CA ASN A 86 -17.10 -13.44 3.65
C ASN A 86 -15.57 -13.53 3.53
N GLU A 87 -15.05 -14.34 2.62
CA GLU A 87 -13.61 -14.46 2.37
C GLU A 87 -13.03 -13.15 1.82
N LYS A 88 -13.72 -12.49 0.88
CA LYS A 88 -13.32 -11.21 0.33
C LYS A 88 -13.33 -10.09 1.38
N ALA A 89 -14.38 -10.04 2.20
CA ALA A 89 -14.49 -9.08 3.30
C ALA A 89 -13.42 -9.32 4.37
N ALA A 90 -13.19 -10.57 4.76
CA ALA A 90 -12.16 -10.95 5.73
C ALA A 90 -10.76 -10.58 5.24
N THR A 91 -10.47 -10.85 3.95
CA THR A 91 -9.18 -10.50 3.34
C THR A 91 -8.96 -8.98 3.30
N MET A 92 -9.99 -8.21 2.97
CA MET A 92 -9.91 -6.75 2.97
C MET A 92 -9.69 -6.18 4.38
N THR A 93 -10.45 -6.65 5.36
CA THR A 93 -10.31 -6.24 6.77
C THR A 93 -8.94 -6.59 7.31
N PHE A 94 -8.44 -7.81 7.03
CA PHE A 94 -7.10 -8.22 7.41
C PHE A 94 -6.03 -7.31 6.80
N GLY A 95 -6.16 -6.97 5.51
CA GLY A 95 -5.25 -6.05 4.83
C GLY A 95 -5.20 -4.67 5.49
N ILE A 96 -6.36 -4.09 5.84
CA ILE A 96 -6.44 -2.81 6.55
C ILE A 96 -5.81 -2.90 7.94
N PHE A 97 -6.13 -3.96 8.69
CA PHE A 97 -5.59 -4.18 10.03
C PHE A 97 -4.06 -4.24 10.03
N VAL A 98 -3.48 -5.03 9.12
CA VAL A 98 -2.02 -5.14 8.98
C VAL A 98 -1.40 -3.82 8.53
N ALA A 99 -2.04 -3.09 7.60
CA ALA A 99 -1.55 -1.78 7.19
C ALA A 99 -1.47 -0.79 8.36
N VAL A 100 -2.49 -0.76 9.23
CA VAL A 100 -2.49 0.07 10.44
C VAL A 100 -1.34 -0.30 11.37
N LEU A 101 -1.09 -1.59 11.61
CA LEU A 101 0.04 -2.03 12.44
C LEU A 101 1.39 -1.56 11.87
N ILE A 102 1.59 -1.70 10.56
CA ILE A 102 2.82 -1.28 9.89
C ILE A 102 3.02 0.22 10.00
N TYR A 103 2.01 1.03 9.66
CA TYR A 103 2.15 2.48 9.71
C TYR A 103 2.35 3.00 11.13
N ALA A 104 1.61 2.46 12.12
CA ALA A 104 1.80 2.80 13.52
C ALA A 104 3.23 2.44 13.99
N GLY A 105 3.72 1.25 13.63
CA GLY A 105 5.08 0.82 13.95
C GLY A 105 6.14 1.76 13.34
N ILE A 106 6.00 2.12 12.06
CA ILE A 106 6.95 3.01 11.39
C ILE A 106 6.95 4.41 12.03
N ILE A 107 5.79 4.98 12.33
CA ILE A 107 5.67 6.30 12.97
C ILE A 107 6.39 6.30 14.32
N ILE A 108 6.16 5.26 15.14
CA ILE A 108 6.80 5.13 16.45
C ILE A 108 8.31 4.96 16.32
N ILE A 109 8.80 4.17 15.37
CA ILE A 109 10.25 3.99 15.14
C ILE A 109 10.90 5.27 14.62
N ALA A 110 10.19 6.04 13.79
CA ALA A 110 10.67 7.34 13.31
C ALA A 110 10.82 8.37 14.44
N LEU A 111 10.03 8.23 15.51
CA LEU A 111 10.12 9.07 16.71
C LEU A 111 11.25 8.68 17.66
N ARG A 112 12.07 7.67 17.36
CA ARG A 112 13.11 7.15 18.27
C ARG A 112 14.09 8.20 18.82
N ASN A 113 14.37 9.25 18.05
CA ASN A 113 15.29 10.31 18.46
C ASN A 113 14.68 11.20 19.57
N ASN A 114 13.35 11.32 19.60
CA ASN A 114 12.62 12.12 20.58
C ASN A 114 12.06 11.27 21.73
N TYR A 115 11.59 10.05 21.42
CA TYR A 115 10.93 9.15 22.35
C TYR A 115 11.53 7.72 22.28
N PRO A 116 12.77 7.52 22.74
CA PRO A 116 13.47 6.24 22.61
C PRO A 116 12.80 5.11 23.38
N HIS A 117 12.09 5.41 24.46
CA HIS A 117 11.35 4.41 25.26
C HIS A 117 10.20 3.74 24.49
N LEU A 118 9.67 4.39 23.44
CA LEU A 118 8.61 3.82 22.59
C LEU A 118 9.16 2.90 21.49
N LEU A 119 10.48 2.87 21.27
CA LEU A 119 11.10 2.12 20.18
C LEU A 119 10.70 0.64 20.18
N GLN A 120 10.67 0.02 21.36
CA GLN A 120 10.30 -1.39 21.50
C GLN A 120 8.85 -1.66 21.10
N ILE A 121 7.94 -0.71 21.33
CA ILE A 121 6.54 -0.80 20.91
C ILE A 121 6.47 -0.81 19.38
N GLY A 122 7.24 0.07 18.73
CA GLY A 122 7.31 0.13 17.28
C GLY A 122 7.80 -1.18 16.65
N TYR A 123 8.86 -1.79 17.19
CA TYR A 123 9.33 -3.09 16.74
C TYR A 123 8.33 -4.22 17.01
N THR A 124 7.66 -4.20 18.15
CA THR A 124 6.61 -5.18 18.50
C THR A 124 5.46 -5.12 17.49
N LEU A 125 5.04 -3.93 17.07
CA LEU A 125 3.98 -3.76 16.06
C LEU A 125 4.40 -4.32 14.69
N LEU A 126 5.64 -4.09 14.27
CA LEU A 126 6.15 -4.68 13.02
C LEU A 126 6.26 -6.20 13.10
N ALA A 127 6.74 -6.74 14.22
CA ALA A 127 6.78 -8.19 14.45
C ALA A 127 5.37 -8.80 14.43
N ALA A 128 4.39 -8.14 15.06
CA ALA A 128 3.00 -8.55 15.03
C ALA A 128 2.43 -8.56 13.60
N ALA A 129 2.73 -7.54 12.79
CA ALA A 129 2.30 -7.49 11.38
C ALA A 129 2.88 -8.67 10.57
N VAL A 130 4.16 -8.98 10.74
CA VAL A 130 4.80 -10.15 10.10
C VAL A 130 4.15 -11.45 10.57
N PHE A 131 3.91 -11.59 11.88
CA PHE A 131 3.24 -12.76 12.44
C PHE A 131 1.82 -12.93 11.89
N CYS A 132 1.06 -11.84 11.74
CA CYS A 132 -0.24 -11.85 11.08
C CYS A 132 -0.14 -12.38 9.65
N PHE A 133 0.85 -11.95 8.86
CA PHE A 133 1.06 -12.49 7.51
C PHE A 133 1.34 -14.00 7.54
N VAL A 134 2.19 -14.46 8.46
CA VAL A 134 2.47 -15.90 8.62
C VAL A 134 1.19 -16.67 8.92
N LEU A 135 0.35 -16.18 9.83
CA LEU A 135 -0.93 -16.81 10.14
C LEU A 135 -1.88 -16.82 8.94
N TYR A 136 -1.95 -15.73 8.18
CA TYR A 136 -2.78 -15.63 6.99
C TYR A 136 -2.33 -16.61 5.89
N PHE A 137 -1.03 -16.72 5.63
CA PHE A 137 -0.52 -17.69 4.65
C PHE A 137 -0.70 -19.13 5.12
N ALA A 138 -0.44 -19.41 6.40
CA ALA A 138 -0.60 -20.74 6.97
C ALA A 138 -2.07 -21.18 6.94
N SER A 139 -3.00 -20.30 7.32
CA SER A 139 -4.43 -20.60 7.26
C SER A 139 -4.89 -20.82 5.83
N ARG A 140 -4.49 -19.96 4.89
CA ARG A 140 -4.86 -20.11 3.47
C ARG A 140 -4.31 -21.41 2.88
N LEU A 141 -3.04 -21.74 3.12
CA LEU A 141 -2.43 -23.00 2.69
C LEU A 141 -3.14 -24.22 3.28
N TYR A 142 -3.57 -24.15 4.54
CA TYR A 142 -4.33 -25.23 5.17
C TYR A 142 -5.70 -25.44 4.50
N TYR A 143 -6.45 -24.36 4.30
CA TYR A 143 -7.78 -24.44 3.68
C TYR A 143 -7.71 -24.91 2.23
N THR A 144 -6.77 -24.40 1.42
CA THR A 144 -6.57 -24.84 0.03
C THR A 144 -6.10 -26.29 -0.11
N LYS A 145 -5.46 -26.86 0.92
CA LYS A 145 -5.06 -28.29 0.90
C LYS A 145 -6.16 -29.23 1.36
N LYS A 146 -7.13 -28.73 2.13
CA LYS A 146 -8.16 -29.55 2.79
C LYS A 146 -9.48 -29.56 2.01
N TYR A 147 -9.77 -28.50 1.28
CA TYR A 147 -10.94 -28.30 0.43
C TYR A 147 -10.49 -28.01 -0.99
#